data_AF-A0A7C5E5I7-F1
#
_entry.id   AF-A0A7C5E5I7-F1
#
_cell.length_a   1.000
_cell.length_b   1.000
_cell.length_c   1.000
_cell.angle_alpha   90.00
_cell.angle_beta   90.00
_cell.angle_gamma   90.00
#
_symmetry.space_group_name_H-M   'P 1'
#
loop_
_entity.id
_entity.type
_entity.pdbx_description
1 polymer ?
#
loop_
_entity_poly.entity_id
_entity_poly.type
_entity_poly.pdbx_seq_one_letter_code
_entity_poly.pdbx_strand_id
1 'polypeptide(L)'
;MPTPASEISPCGRNDTAGSCEGGKCLVKNYLNQSLSRPRPARWMLETCFRAGLFDTMHTFWPERLTVLAYHRIVDPHPPTFDTFKANVSATPAAFAAQMDFVRQRFNVVAISDVLAWLRGQIPLPTNPLLITFDDGYRDNLDYALPILQARHLPAVIFLATDYTGQNLPFYWDLIAYCFYHTRQKEVHLPLLGRRRWQGDEKSRAAVIANWLPLLKRLPDAEKWEAVRRLPRALDVTVPEDAFAGLHLTWEQVRFMMEAGIEIGAHTQSHPILTRISPEQARREVAGSKSRIEAEINRPVTAFAYPNGLPADFSPALQSFLGQAGFEIAFTLLPGPTRPAEVRSAPFAIRRILIHHRDTLPHFAAKVMGGPRLLNLSR
;
A
#
# COMPACT_ATOMS: atom_id res chain seq x y z
N MET A 1 -60.22 -14.64 25.39
CA MET A 1 -61.33 -14.88 24.44
C MET A 1 -61.41 -13.68 23.51
N PRO A 2 -61.47 -13.82 22.18
CA PRO A 2 -61.11 -14.95 21.32
C PRO A 2 -60.02 -14.58 20.25
N THR A 3 -59.24 -15.57 19.81
CA THR A 3 -58.62 -15.68 18.46
C THR A 3 -59.66 -16.34 17.51
N PRO A 4 -59.45 -16.70 16.21
CA PRO A 4 -58.29 -16.64 15.29
C PRO A 4 -58.62 -16.31 13.78
N ALA A 5 -57.58 -16.38 12.93
CA ALA A 5 -57.51 -16.90 11.54
C ALA A 5 -58.30 -16.26 10.37
N SER A 6 -57.58 -16.02 9.25
CA SER A 6 -57.84 -16.76 7.99
C SER A 6 -56.72 -16.58 6.96
N GLU A 7 -56.08 -17.69 6.61
CA GLU A 7 -55.33 -17.90 5.38
C GLU A 7 -56.25 -17.74 4.15
N ILE A 8 -55.74 -17.15 3.07
CA ILE A 8 -56.15 -17.51 1.70
C ILE A 8 -54.91 -17.47 0.79
N SER A 9 -54.42 -18.65 0.44
CA SER A 9 -53.81 -18.99 -0.86
C SER A 9 -54.87 -19.81 -1.63
N PRO A 10 -54.71 -20.21 -2.93
CA PRO A 10 -53.69 -19.90 -3.93
C PRO A 10 -54.28 -19.50 -5.30
N CYS A 11 -53.46 -19.00 -6.23
CA CYS A 11 -53.72 -19.19 -7.65
C CYS A 11 -52.40 -19.52 -8.35
N GLY A 12 -52.31 -20.76 -8.82
CA GLY A 12 -51.14 -21.29 -9.52
C GLY A 12 -51.26 -21.27 -11.04
N ARG A 13 -50.24 -21.88 -11.64
CA ARG A 13 -49.90 -22.11 -13.06
C ARG A 13 -49.03 -21.02 -13.66
N ASN A 14 -48.00 -21.31 -14.43
CA ASN A 14 -47.19 -22.51 -14.68
C ASN A 14 -46.03 -22.03 -15.57
N ASP A 15 -45.03 -22.89 -15.73
CA ASP A 15 -44.14 -22.95 -16.89
C ASP A 15 -42.87 -22.10 -16.93
N THR A 16 -41.80 -22.82 -16.65
CA THR A 16 -40.65 -23.10 -17.53
C THR A 16 -39.29 -22.58 -17.12
N ALA A 17 -38.39 -23.56 -17.14
CA ALA A 17 -36.97 -23.51 -16.90
C ALA A 17 -36.28 -22.49 -17.81
N GLY A 18 -35.38 -21.71 -17.21
CA GLY A 18 -34.40 -20.90 -17.92
C GLY A 18 -33.03 -21.10 -17.27
N SER A 19 -32.36 -22.18 -17.66
CA SER A 19 -30.92 -22.34 -17.46
C SER A 19 -30.18 -21.14 -18.04
N CYS A 20 -29.37 -20.46 -17.23
CA CYS A 20 -28.29 -19.60 -17.71
C CYS A 20 -26.98 -20.10 -17.11
N GLU A 21 -26.53 -21.23 -17.63
CA GLU A 21 -25.10 -21.50 -17.76
C GLU A 21 -24.49 -20.43 -18.70
N GLY A 22 -23.29 -19.94 -18.38
CA GLY A 22 -22.49 -19.21 -19.36
C GLY A 22 -22.03 -17.80 -18.99
N GLY A 23 -22.04 -17.41 -17.71
CA GLY A 23 -21.38 -16.17 -17.27
C GLY A 23 -19.90 -16.39 -16.96
N LYS A 24 -19.03 -16.49 -17.98
CA LYS A 24 -17.56 -16.47 -17.78
C LYS A 24 -17.16 -15.12 -17.16
N CYS A 25 -17.05 -15.11 -15.83
CA CYS A 25 -16.59 -13.97 -15.04
C CYS A 25 -15.09 -13.74 -15.30
N LEU A 26 -14.76 -12.96 -16.33
CA LEU A 26 -13.41 -12.57 -16.71
C LEU A 26 -13.07 -11.19 -16.14
N VAL A 27 -12.67 -11.11 -14.86
CA VAL A 27 -11.88 -9.97 -14.37
C VAL A 27 -10.83 -10.46 -13.37
N LYS A 28 -9.58 -10.49 -13.84
CA LYS A 28 -8.37 -10.94 -13.12
C LYS A 28 -8.11 -10.12 -11.86
N ASN A 29 -7.71 -10.84 -10.80
CA ASN A 29 -7.32 -10.34 -9.48
C ASN A 29 -6.12 -9.37 -9.54
N TYR A 30 -6.30 -8.11 -9.18
CA TYR A 30 -5.24 -7.09 -9.18
C TYR A 30 -4.19 -7.22 -8.06
N LEU A 31 -4.43 -8.04 -7.02
CA LEU A 31 -3.43 -8.33 -5.97
C LEU A 31 -2.78 -9.73 -6.11
N ASN A 32 -3.20 -10.50 -7.11
CA ASN A 32 -2.67 -11.84 -7.41
C ASN A 32 -2.11 -11.93 -8.86
N GLN A 33 -1.96 -10.80 -9.55
CA GLN A 33 -1.57 -10.75 -10.96
C GLN A 33 -0.07 -10.98 -11.24
N SER A 34 0.75 -11.27 -10.22
CA SER A 34 2.14 -11.68 -10.45
C SER A 34 2.32 -13.17 -10.81
N LEU A 35 1.24 -13.93 -11.04
CA LEU A 35 1.30 -15.40 -11.20
C LEU A 35 0.72 -16.00 -12.49
N SER A 36 0.47 -15.22 -13.56
CA SER A 36 -0.06 -15.82 -14.81
C SER A 36 0.59 -15.34 -16.11
N ARG A 37 1.85 -14.91 -16.07
CA ARG A 37 2.71 -14.71 -17.25
C ARG A 37 4.05 -15.39 -16.96
N PRO A 38 4.75 -15.95 -17.96
CA PRO A 38 6.10 -16.45 -17.74
C PRO A 38 6.93 -15.28 -17.25
N ARG A 39 7.30 -15.29 -15.97
CA ARG A 39 8.33 -14.38 -15.47
C ARG A 39 9.59 -14.72 -16.28
N PRO A 40 10.35 -13.72 -16.78
CA PRO A 40 11.67 -14.03 -17.33
C PRO A 40 12.39 -14.89 -16.30
N ALA A 41 13.02 -15.98 -16.75
CA ALA A 41 13.69 -16.89 -15.84
C ALA A 41 14.62 -16.07 -14.93
N ARG A 42 14.65 -16.34 -13.62
CA ARG A 42 15.43 -15.57 -12.64
C ARG A 42 16.90 -15.37 -13.10
N TRP A 43 17.45 -16.39 -13.76
CA TRP A 43 18.77 -16.35 -14.40
C TRP A 43 18.88 -15.28 -15.51
N MET A 44 17.86 -15.05 -16.33
CA MET A 44 17.88 -14.01 -17.37
C MET A 44 17.97 -12.61 -16.78
N LEU A 45 17.15 -12.29 -15.75
CA LEU A 45 17.23 -11.00 -15.07
C LEU A 45 18.59 -10.79 -14.40
N GLU A 46 19.12 -11.84 -13.75
CA GLU A 46 20.46 -11.83 -13.16
C GLU A 46 21.54 -11.58 -14.22
N THR A 47 21.44 -12.25 -15.38
CA THR A 47 22.38 -12.10 -16.49
C THR A 47 22.33 -10.70 -17.08
N CYS A 48 21.13 -10.16 -17.32
CA CYS A 48 20.96 -8.79 -17.79
C CYS A 48 21.49 -7.76 -16.79
N PHE A 49 21.26 -7.99 -15.49
CA PHE A 49 21.77 -7.14 -14.42
C PHE A 49 23.30 -7.13 -14.38
N ARG A 50 23.92 -8.32 -14.36
CA ARG A 50 25.38 -8.46 -14.34
C ARG A 50 26.05 -7.94 -15.61
N ALA A 51 25.36 -8.04 -16.74
CA ALA A 51 25.84 -7.52 -18.02
C ALA A 51 25.60 -6.00 -18.20
N GLY A 52 25.03 -5.30 -17.20
CA GLY A 52 24.77 -3.86 -17.27
C GLY A 52 23.68 -3.45 -18.27
N LEU A 53 22.88 -4.41 -18.77
CA LEU A 53 21.88 -4.15 -19.82
C LEU A 53 20.73 -3.24 -19.36
N PHE A 54 20.54 -3.06 -18.05
CA PHE A 54 19.56 -2.09 -17.54
C PHE A 54 20.06 -0.65 -17.64
N ASP A 55 21.37 -0.40 -17.61
CA ASP A 55 21.94 0.94 -17.60
C ASP A 55 21.70 1.66 -18.93
N THR A 56 21.60 0.91 -20.03
CA THR A 56 21.23 1.43 -21.36
C THR A 56 19.73 1.71 -21.52
N MET A 57 18.87 1.19 -20.64
CA MET A 57 17.42 1.40 -20.71
C MET A 57 17.01 2.82 -20.29
N HIS A 58 17.84 3.54 -19.54
CA HIS A 58 17.62 4.97 -19.23
C HIS A 58 17.58 5.85 -20.47
N THR A 59 18.41 5.53 -21.46
CA THR A 59 18.57 6.31 -22.69
C THR A 59 17.27 6.40 -23.51
N PHE A 60 16.38 5.41 -23.36
CA PHE A 60 15.11 5.36 -24.08
C PHE A 60 13.96 6.07 -23.35
N TRP A 61 14.17 6.56 -22.12
CA TRP A 61 13.16 7.31 -21.37
C TRP A 61 13.78 8.38 -20.44
N PRO A 62 14.44 9.41 -21.01
CA PRO A 62 15.24 10.36 -20.24
C PRO A 62 14.40 11.32 -19.37
N GLU A 63 13.19 11.68 -19.82
CA GLU A 63 12.31 12.59 -19.08
C GLU A 63 11.27 11.83 -18.26
N ARG A 64 11.58 11.61 -16.98
CA ARG A 64 10.66 10.93 -16.05
C ARG A 64 10.91 11.30 -14.60
N LEU A 65 9.86 11.34 -13.80
CA LEU A 65 9.92 11.28 -12.34
C LEU A 65 9.71 9.83 -11.89
N THR A 66 10.73 9.26 -11.25
CA THR A 66 10.63 7.93 -10.63
C THR A 66 10.23 8.11 -9.17
N VAL A 67 9.22 7.38 -8.70
CA VAL A 67 8.81 7.44 -7.30
C VAL A 67 8.74 6.02 -6.76
N LEU A 68 9.47 5.72 -5.70
CA LEU A 68 9.46 4.41 -5.04
C LEU A 68 8.44 4.42 -3.90
N ALA A 69 7.62 3.39 -3.80
CA ALA A 69 6.71 3.18 -2.66
C ALA A 69 7.22 2.01 -1.80
N TYR A 70 7.72 2.36 -0.63
CA TYR A 70 8.05 1.44 0.46
C TYR A 70 6.96 1.52 1.54
N HIS A 71 6.83 0.46 2.33
CA HIS A 71 6.00 0.44 3.53
C HIS A 71 6.91 0.10 4.72
N ARG A 72 7.23 -1.19 4.91
CA ARG A 72 8.07 -1.64 6.03
C ARG A 72 9.48 -2.05 5.61
N ILE A 73 10.48 -1.68 6.42
CA ILE A 73 11.89 -2.09 6.29
C ILE A 73 12.28 -2.92 7.50
N VAL A 74 12.09 -4.24 7.40
CA VAL A 74 12.29 -5.18 8.52
C VAL A 74 12.58 -6.57 7.96
N ASP A 75 13.23 -7.45 8.72
CA ASP A 75 13.36 -8.85 8.33
C ASP A 75 12.07 -9.64 8.68
N PRO A 76 11.32 -10.18 7.69
CA PRO A 76 10.09 -10.93 7.94
C PRO A 76 10.30 -12.44 8.19
N HIS A 77 11.55 -12.90 8.25
CA HIS A 77 11.89 -14.32 8.41
C HIS A 77 12.11 -14.82 9.85
N PRO A 78 12.37 -13.99 10.87
CA PRO A 78 12.41 -14.46 12.24
C PRO A 78 11.12 -15.21 12.61
N PRO A 79 11.21 -16.29 13.40
CA PRO A 79 10.04 -17.09 13.77
C PRO A 79 9.02 -16.29 14.57
N THR A 80 9.43 -15.20 15.21
CA THR A 80 8.61 -14.27 15.99
C THR A 80 7.87 -13.23 15.15
N PHE A 81 8.05 -13.20 13.82
CA PHE A 81 7.37 -12.22 12.97
C PHE A 81 5.90 -12.62 12.76
N ASP A 82 5.01 -11.97 13.51
CA ASP A 82 3.57 -12.27 13.59
C ASP A 82 2.67 -11.21 12.94
N THR A 83 3.25 -10.23 12.23
CA THR A 83 2.54 -9.18 11.49
C THR A 83 2.50 -9.47 9.97
N PHE A 84 1.89 -8.60 9.18
CA PHE A 84 1.59 -8.92 7.77
C PHE A 84 2.82 -8.83 6.87
N LYS A 85 3.43 -9.99 6.58
CA LYS A 85 4.66 -10.11 5.75
C LYS A 85 4.55 -9.46 4.37
N ALA A 86 3.38 -9.45 3.74
CA ALA A 86 3.24 -8.87 2.40
C ALA A 86 3.25 -7.33 2.39
N ASN A 87 3.16 -6.67 3.56
CA ASN A 87 3.42 -5.23 3.70
C ASN A 87 4.92 -4.91 3.88
N VAL A 88 5.79 -5.92 3.96
CA VAL A 88 7.24 -5.69 4.04
C VAL A 88 7.79 -5.45 2.64
N SER A 89 8.48 -4.33 2.48
CA SER A 89 9.09 -3.92 1.21
C SER A 89 10.50 -4.46 1.05
N ALA A 90 11.29 -4.50 2.11
CA ALA A 90 12.66 -5.05 2.06
C ALA A 90 13.18 -5.37 3.47
N THR A 91 14.15 -6.26 3.55
CA THR A 91 15.01 -6.36 4.75
C THR A 91 15.95 -5.15 4.80
N PRO A 92 16.51 -4.79 5.97
CA PRO A 92 17.48 -3.68 6.05
C PRO A 92 18.67 -3.85 5.09
N ALA A 93 19.22 -5.06 4.95
CA ALA A 93 20.30 -5.35 4.01
C ALA A 93 19.89 -5.19 2.54
N ALA A 94 18.68 -5.65 2.18
CA ALA A 94 18.16 -5.47 0.82
C ALA A 94 17.88 -3.99 0.52
N PHE A 95 17.33 -3.26 1.48
CA PHE A 95 17.08 -1.82 1.35
C PHE A 95 18.40 -1.05 1.16
N ALA A 96 19.43 -1.35 1.95
CA ALA A 96 20.76 -0.75 1.79
C ALA A 96 21.33 -0.95 0.38
N ALA A 97 21.27 -2.19 -0.15
CA ALA A 97 21.73 -2.48 -1.51
C ALA A 97 20.90 -1.77 -2.59
N GLN A 98 19.58 -1.62 -2.37
CA GLN A 98 18.72 -0.84 -3.26
C GLN A 98 19.08 0.65 -3.23
N MET A 99 19.37 1.22 -2.06
CA MET A 99 19.78 2.62 -1.92
C MET A 99 21.16 2.88 -2.54
N ASP A 100 22.09 1.92 -2.47
CA ASP A 100 23.37 2.01 -3.19
C ASP A 100 23.16 2.01 -4.71
N PHE A 101 22.29 1.16 -5.22
CA PHE A 101 21.93 1.14 -6.63
C PHE A 101 21.30 2.46 -7.08
N VAL A 102 20.36 2.99 -6.30
CA VAL A 102 19.67 4.25 -6.58
C VAL A 102 20.66 5.42 -6.61
N ARG A 103 21.51 5.55 -5.58
CA ARG A 103 22.49 6.64 -5.46
C ARG A 103 23.46 6.70 -6.65
N GLN A 104 23.78 5.55 -7.25
CA GLN A 104 24.69 5.48 -8.40
C GLN A 104 24.06 5.92 -9.72
N ARG A 105 22.71 5.95 -9.83
CA ARG A 105 22.00 6.05 -11.11
C ARG A 105 20.93 7.14 -11.19
N PHE A 106 20.51 7.69 -10.05
CA PHE A 106 19.44 8.67 -9.96
C PHE A 106 19.90 9.88 -9.16
N ASN A 107 19.36 11.05 -9.54
CA ASN A 107 19.40 12.21 -8.68
C ASN A 107 18.22 12.09 -7.72
N VAL A 108 18.49 11.67 -6.48
CA VAL A 108 17.43 11.52 -5.48
C VAL A 108 17.00 12.90 -5.01
N VAL A 109 15.71 13.20 -5.16
CA VAL A 109 15.11 14.50 -4.86
C VAL A 109 14.23 14.42 -3.63
N ALA A 110 14.18 15.51 -2.87
CA ALA A 110 13.22 15.67 -1.80
C ALA A 110 11.82 15.98 -2.38
N ILE A 111 10.77 15.77 -1.60
CA ILE A 111 9.41 16.09 -2.08
C ILE A 111 9.23 17.61 -2.23
N SER A 112 9.89 18.40 -1.39
CA SER A 112 9.98 19.86 -1.54
C SER A 112 10.59 20.30 -2.87
N ASP A 113 11.59 19.58 -3.41
CA ASP A 113 12.16 19.86 -4.73
C ASP A 113 11.13 19.62 -5.85
N VAL A 114 10.34 18.54 -5.74
CA VAL A 114 9.28 18.23 -6.71
C VAL A 114 8.20 19.32 -6.70
N LEU A 115 7.83 19.81 -5.52
CA LEU A 115 6.89 20.92 -5.35
C LEU A 115 7.44 22.23 -5.92
N ALA A 116 8.70 22.56 -5.60
CA ALA A 116 9.36 23.75 -6.13
C ALA A 116 9.45 23.71 -7.67
N TRP A 117 9.76 22.55 -8.24
CA TRP A 117 9.74 22.34 -9.69
C TRP A 117 8.35 22.50 -10.30
N LEU A 118 7.31 21.97 -9.67
CA LEU A 118 5.92 22.16 -10.12
C LEU A 118 5.50 23.63 -10.13
N ARG A 119 5.97 24.41 -9.16
CA ARG A 119 5.76 25.86 -9.08
C ARG A 119 6.66 26.68 -10.04
N GLY A 120 7.54 26.02 -10.81
CA GLY A 120 8.47 26.68 -11.73
C GLY A 120 9.63 27.40 -11.04
N GLN A 121 9.92 27.09 -9.77
CA GLN A 121 10.95 27.75 -8.98
C GLN A 121 12.35 27.18 -9.24
N ILE A 122 12.45 25.87 -9.50
CA ILE A 122 13.70 25.17 -9.83
C ILE A 122 13.49 24.20 -10.99
N PRO A 123 14.53 23.84 -11.77
CA PRO A 123 14.45 22.75 -12.72
C PRO A 123 14.44 21.39 -11.99
N LEU A 124 13.79 20.40 -12.58
CA LEU A 124 13.92 19.01 -12.12
C LEU A 124 15.24 18.44 -12.67
N PRO A 125 16.09 17.79 -11.86
CA PRO A 125 17.33 17.22 -12.35
C PRO A 125 17.07 16.05 -13.31
N THR A 126 18.11 15.59 -14.01
CA THR A 126 18.02 14.38 -14.85
C THR A 126 17.86 13.13 -13.99
N ASN A 127 17.15 12.10 -14.48
CA ASN A 127 16.86 10.87 -13.72
C ASN A 127 16.43 11.12 -12.24
N PRO A 128 15.44 12.00 -11.99
CA PRO A 128 14.99 12.31 -10.65
C PRO A 128 14.27 11.11 -10.04
N LEU A 129 14.58 10.82 -8.77
CA LEU A 129 13.94 9.75 -8.00
C LEU A 129 13.50 10.25 -6.63
N LEU A 130 12.23 10.06 -6.29
CA LEU A 130 11.67 10.32 -4.96
C LEU A 130 11.48 9.00 -4.20
N ILE A 131 11.94 8.94 -2.95
CA ILE A 131 11.74 7.80 -2.05
C ILE A 131 10.56 8.12 -1.14
N THR A 132 9.55 7.24 -1.13
CA THR A 132 8.35 7.39 -0.29
C THR A 132 8.13 6.17 0.60
N PHE A 133 7.68 6.42 1.82
CA PHE A 133 7.19 5.43 2.78
C PHE A 133 5.73 5.72 3.11
N ASP A 134 4.91 4.68 3.24
CA ASP A 134 3.51 4.81 3.66
C ASP A 134 3.31 4.25 5.08
N ASP A 135 2.13 4.51 5.64
CA ASP A 135 1.58 3.94 6.89
C ASP A 135 2.15 4.46 8.22
N GLY A 136 3.45 4.78 8.29
CA GLY A 136 4.06 5.28 9.54
C GLY A 136 4.58 4.19 10.48
N TYR A 137 5.07 3.07 9.94
CA TYR A 137 5.67 2.00 10.75
C TYR A 137 6.99 2.45 11.40
N ARG A 138 7.21 2.00 12.65
CA ARG A 138 8.41 2.34 13.42
C ARG A 138 9.70 1.86 12.77
N ASP A 139 9.63 0.76 12.02
CA ASP A 139 10.80 0.22 11.31
C ASP A 139 11.37 1.17 10.24
N ASN A 140 10.62 2.20 9.83
CA ASN A 140 11.14 3.30 9.01
C ASN A 140 12.13 4.19 9.78
N LEU A 141 11.95 4.38 11.09
CA LEU A 141 12.92 5.01 11.97
C LEU A 141 14.07 4.05 12.27
N ASP A 142 13.76 2.87 12.79
CA ASP A 142 14.77 1.98 13.38
C ASP A 142 15.77 1.44 12.34
N TYR A 143 15.33 1.23 11.09
CA TYR A 143 16.16 0.64 10.04
C TYR A 143 16.33 1.52 8.79
N ALA A 144 15.26 2.15 8.30
CA ALA A 144 15.35 2.90 7.04
C ALA A 144 16.12 4.22 7.21
N LEU A 145 15.86 4.99 8.26
CA LEU A 145 16.48 6.29 8.49
C LEU A 145 18.02 6.22 8.56
N PRO A 146 18.68 5.34 9.36
CA PRO A 146 20.13 5.26 9.39
C PRO A 146 20.75 4.95 8.02
N ILE A 147 20.09 4.10 7.22
CA ILE A 147 20.55 3.72 5.88
C ILE A 147 20.47 4.91 4.91
N LEU A 148 19.41 5.70 5.00
CA LEU A 148 19.20 6.91 4.21
C LEU A 148 20.21 8.00 4.58
N GLN A 149 20.40 8.26 5.88
CA GLN A 149 21.34 9.27 6.38
C GLN A 149 22.78 8.97 5.97
N ALA A 150 23.22 7.71 6.09
CA ALA A 150 24.55 7.28 5.68
C ALA A 150 24.83 7.49 4.17
N ARG A 151 23.78 7.72 3.37
CA ARG A 151 23.85 7.93 1.91
C ARG A 151 23.40 9.33 1.49
N HIS A 152 23.04 10.19 2.43
CA HIS A 152 22.47 11.52 2.20
C HIS A 152 21.26 11.50 1.24
N LEU A 153 20.38 10.52 1.40
CA LEU A 153 19.21 10.37 0.55
C LEU A 153 17.97 10.96 1.22
N PRO A 154 17.32 11.98 0.62
CA PRO A 154 16.06 12.49 1.14
C PRO A 154 14.93 11.49 0.90
N ALA A 155 13.93 11.54 1.76
CA ALA A 155 12.71 10.74 1.63
C ALA A 155 11.52 11.46 2.27
N VAL A 156 10.31 11.00 1.95
CA VAL A 156 9.06 11.42 2.58
C VAL A 156 8.33 10.23 3.17
N ILE A 157 7.68 10.41 4.32
CA ILE A 157 6.78 9.42 4.92
C ILE A 157 5.34 9.96 4.98
N PHE A 158 4.38 9.17 4.51
CA PHE A 158 2.95 9.48 4.54
C PHE A 158 2.30 8.81 5.75
N LEU A 159 1.78 9.60 6.68
CA LEU A 159 1.29 9.11 7.98
C LEU A 159 -0.24 8.89 7.99
N ALA A 160 -0.67 7.74 8.49
CA ALA A 160 -2.06 7.49 8.88
C ALA A 160 -2.25 7.89 10.36
N THR A 161 -2.87 9.04 10.61
CA THR A 161 -2.71 9.74 11.90
C THR A 161 -3.34 9.07 13.11
N ASP A 162 -4.34 8.21 12.91
CA ASP A 162 -4.99 7.48 14.02
C ASP A 162 -4.14 6.29 14.52
N TYR A 163 -3.08 5.93 13.79
CA TYR A 163 -2.14 4.87 14.18
C TYR A 163 -0.86 5.45 14.79
N THR A 164 -0.44 6.64 14.36
CA THR A 164 0.74 7.32 14.90
C THR A 164 0.57 7.63 16.39
N GLY A 165 1.48 7.10 17.21
CA GLY A 165 1.45 7.21 18.66
C GLY A 165 0.46 6.28 19.36
N GLN A 166 -0.12 5.31 18.65
CA GLN A 166 -1.09 4.35 19.18
C GLN A 166 -0.59 2.91 19.07
N ASN A 167 -1.05 2.04 19.97
CA ASN A 167 -0.79 0.59 19.93
C ASN A 167 -1.85 -0.16 19.09
N LEU A 168 -2.34 0.47 18.03
CA LEU A 168 -3.39 -0.07 17.17
C LEU A 168 -2.77 -0.71 15.92
N PRO A 169 -3.17 -1.93 15.53
CA PRO A 169 -2.75 -2.53 14.27
C PRO A 169 -3.60 -2.03 13.10
N PHE A 170 -3.03 -1.98 11.91
CA PHE A 170 -3.84 -2.03 10.71
C PHE A 170 -4.57 -3.38 10.62
N TYR A 171 -5.71 -3.41 9.92
CA TYR A 171 -6.54 -4.60 9.86
C TYR A 171 -5.79 -5.83 9.29
N TRP A 172 -4.83 -5.65 8.38
CA TRP A 172 -4.02 -6.74 7.85
C TRP A 172 -3.02 -7.29 8.86
N ASP A 173 -2.49 -6.46 9.76
CA ASP A 173 -1.59 -6.89 10.84
C ASP A 173 -2.37 -7.67 11.90
N LEU A 174 -3.57 -7.21 12.27
CA LEU A 174 -4.46 -7.96 13.16
C LEU A 174 -4.83 -9.32 12.56
N ILE A 175 -5.13 -9.37 11.26
CA ILE A 175 -5.41 -10.64 10.57
C ILE A 175 -4.18 -11.57 10.65
N ALA A 176 -3.00 -11.07 10.30
CA ALA A 176 -1.76 -11.86 10.34
C ALA A 176 -1.49 -12.40 11.75
N TYR A 177 -1.64 -11.54 12.76
CA TYR A 177 -1.49 -11.89 14.17
C TYR A 177 -2.44 -13.01 14.59
N CYS A 178 -3.74 -12.90 14.27
CA CYS A 178 -4.70 -13.93 14.62
C CYS A 178 -4.39 -15.27 13.95
N PHE A 179 -3.98 -15.27 12.68
CA PHE A 179 -3.57 -16.52 12.01
C PHE A 179 -2.25 -17.07 12.56
N TYR A 180 -1.33 -16.23 12.99
CA TYR A 180 -0.08 -16.67 13.60
C TYR A 180 -0.33 -17.37 14.94
N HIS A 181 -1.16 -16.77 15.81
CA HIS A 181 -1.39 -17.22 17.19
C HIS A 181 -2.51 -18.26 17.36
N THR A 182 -3.31 -18.53 16.33
CA THR A 182 -4.40 -19.53 16.41
C THR A 182 -3.88 -20.97 16.45
N ARG A 183 -4.56 -21.81 17.24
CA ARG A 183 -4.43 -23.28 17.21
C ARG A 183 -5.44 -23.95 16.29
N GLN A 184 -6.42 -23.20 15.79
CA GLN A 184 -7.41 -23.70 14.86
C GLN A 184 -6.75 -24.08 13.52
N LYS A 185 -7.36 -25.02 12.80
CA LYS A 185 -6.97 -25.40 11.43
C LYS A 185 -8.06 -25.12 10.41
N GLU A 186 -9.17 -24.56 10.87
CA GLU A 186 -10.27 -24.14 10.04
C GLU A 186 -10.96 -22.89 10.60
N VAL A 187 -11.54 -22.09 9.72
CA VAL A 187 -12.34 -20.91 10.09
C VAL A 187 -13.36 -20.61 9.01
N HIS A 188 -14.53 -20.10 9.40
CA HIS A 188 -15.49 -19.53 8.46
C HIS A 188 -15.21 -18.02 8.32
N LEU A 189 -14.81 -17.59 7.13
CA LEU A 189 -14.52 -16.20 6.84
C LEU A 189 -15.64 -15.57 6.00
N PRO A 190 -16.13 -14.37 6.33
CA PRO A 190 -17.05 -13.63 5.47
C PRO A 190 -16.52 -13.52 4.04
N LEU A 191 -17.40 -13.64 3.04
CA LEU A 191 -17.10 -13.64 1.60
C LEU A 191 -16.29 -14.82 1.06
N LEU A 192 -15.46 -15.46 1.89
CA LEU A 192 -14.60 -16.56 1.46
C LEU A 192 -15.18 -17.94 1.86
N GLY A 193 -16.05 -17.99 2.87
CA GLY A 193 -16.64 -19.20 3.40
C GLY A 193 -15.68 -19.99 4.29
N ARG A 194 -15.96 -21.28 4.51
CA ARG A 194 -15.10 -22.15 5.31
C ARG A 194 -13.75 -22.38 4.62
N ARG A 195 -12.66 -22.21 5.35
CA ARG A 195 -11.29 -22.48 4.88
C ARG A 195 -10.56 -23.35 5.87
N ARG A 196 -9.69 -24.23 5.35
CA ARG A 196 -8.81 -25.13 6.10
C ARG A 196 -7.36 -24.92 5.67
N TRP A 197 -6.43 -25.13 6.57
CA TRP A 197 -4.98 -25.05 6.30
C TRP A 197 -4.23 -26.15 7.07
N GLN A 198 -2.97 -26.41 6.70
CA GLN A 198 -2.21 -27.55 7.25
C GLN A 198 -1.54 -27.24 8.60
N GLY A 199 -1.64 -25.98 9.07
CA GLY A 199 -1.03 -25.49 10.31
C GLY A 199 0.33 -24.82 10.11
N ASP A 200 0.85 -24.79 8.89
CA ASP A 200 2.09 -24.12 8.53
C ASP A 200 1.86 -22.67 8.07
N GLU A 201 2.93 -21.86 8.08
CA GLU A 201 2.89 -20.46 7.66
C GLU A 201 2.40 -20.27 6.21
N LYS A 202 2.84 -21.11 5.28
CA LYS A 202 2.55 -20.94 3.86
C LYS A 202 1.05 -21.15 3.59
N SER A 203 0.45 -22.16 4.19
CA SER A 203 -1.00 -22.41 4.03
C SER A 203 -1.86 -21.32 4.70
N ARG A 204 -1.45 -20.78 5.85
CA ARG A 204 -2.10 -19.62 6.47
C ARG A 204 -1.99 -18.36 5.60
N ALA A 205 -0.79 -18.06 5.11
CA ALA A 205 -0.55 -16.92 4.23
C ALA A 205 -1.41 -16.99 2.95
N ALA A 206 -1.66 -18.19 2.42
CA ALA A 206 -2.56 -18.38 1.28
C ALA A 206 -4.02 -18.04 1.61
N VAL A 207 -4.51 -18.36 2.82
CA VAL A 207 -5.86 -17.95 3.25
C VAL A 207 -5.96 -16.43 3.35
N ILE A 208 -4.99 -15.79 4.00
CA ILE A 208 -4.93 -14.33 4.15
C ILE A 208 -4.89 -13.64 2.77
N ALA A 209 -4.03 -14.11 1.86
CA ALA A 209 -3.88 -13.56 0.52
C ALA A 209 -5.15 -13.67 -0.34
N ASN A 210 -6.02 -14.64 -0.05
CA ASN A 210 -7.31 -14.79 -0.73
C ASN A 210 -8.43 -13.94 -0.09
N TRP A 211 -8.36 -13.68 1.21
CA TRP A 211 -9.41 -12.93 1.91
C TRP A 211 -9.21 -11.42 1.88
N LEU A 212 -7.97 -10.93 2.06
CA LEU A 212 -7.66 -9.50 2.09
C LEU A 212 -8.17 -8.73 0.84
N PRO A 213 -8.01 -9.24 -0.41
CA PRO A 213 -8.53 -8.54 -1.58
C PRO A 213 -10.06 -8.44 -1.61
N LEU A 214 -10.78 -9.36 -0.95
CA LEU A 214 -12.24 -9.31 -0.82
C LEU A 214 -12.66 -8.25 0.19
N LEU A 215 -11.98 -8.20 1.34
CA LEU A 215 -12.20 -7.18 2.37
C LEU A 215 -12.02 -5.75 1.84
N LYS A 216 -11.01 -5.53 0.99
CA LYS A 216 -10.76 -4.22 0.35
C LYS A 216 -11.91 -3.73 -0.56
N ARG A 217 -12.85 -4.61 -0.95
CA ARG A 217 -13.98 -4.25 -1.82
C ARG A 217 -15.22 -3.82 -1.04
N LEU A 218 -15.30 -4.19 0.23
CA LEU A 218 -16.43 -3.87 1.10
C LEU A 218 -16.48 -2.37 1.45
N PRO A 219 -17.67 -1.84 1.78
CA PRO A 219 -17.77 -0.63 2.59
C PRO A 219 -16.93 -0.74 3.86
N ASP A 220 -16.32 0.36 4.29
CA ASP A 220 -15.32 0.32 5.37
C ASP A 220 -15.87 -0.23 6.70
N ALA A 221 -17.13 0.12 7.02
CA ALA A 221 -17.82 -0.38 8.21
C ALA A 221 -18.01 -1.92 8.19
N GLU A 222 -18.39 -2.49 7.04
CA GLU A 222 -18.56 -3.94 6.87
C GLU A 222 -17.22 -4.68 6.94
N LYS A 223 -16.17 -4.10 6.36
CA LYS A 223 -14.80 -4.62 6.50
C LYS A 223 -14.42 -4.73 7.98
N TRP A 224 -14.60 -3.66 8.76
CA TRP A 224 -14.25 -3.67 10.17
C TRP A 224 -15.11 -4.62 11.00
N GLU A 225 -16.39 -4.79 10.66
CA GLU A 225 -17.24 -5.79 11.30
C GLU A 225 -16.70 -7.22 11.06
N ALA A 226 -16.28 -7.52 9.83
CA ALA A 226 -15.67 -8.81 9.51
C ALA A 226 -14.34 -9.04 10.25
N VAL A 227 -13.50 -8.00 10.36
CA VAL A 227 -12.19 -8.06 11.03
C VAL A 227 -12.33 -8.20 12.54
N ARG A 228 -13.22 -7.45 13.19
CA ARG A 228 -13.42 -7.47 14.66
C ARG A 228 -13.91 -8.82 15.18
N ARG A 229 -14.60 -9.60 14.35
CA ARG A 229 -15.05 -10.96 14.70
C ARG A 229 -13.93 -12.02 14.62
N LEU A 230 -12.82 -11.70 13.96
CA LEU A 230 -11.78 -12.68 13.65
C LEU A 230 -11.07 -13.26 14.88
N PRO A 231 -10.66 -12.48 15.91
CA PRO A 231 -10.00 -13.05 17.09
C PRO A 231 -10.84 -14.14 17.76
N ARG A 232 -12.15 -13.87 17.94
CA ARG A 232 -13.11 -14.86 18.48
C ARG A 232 -13.27 -16.07 17.55
N ALA A 233 -13.35 -15.86 16.24
CA ALA A 233 -13.52 -16.95 15.28
C ALA A 233 -12.29 -17.87 15.19
N LEU A 234 -11.10 -17.35 15.51
CA LEU A 234 -9.85 -18.08 15.53
C LEU A 234 -9.40 -18.51 16.93
N ASP A 235 -10.19 -18.26 17.96
CA ASP A 235 -9.85 -18.55 19.36
C ASP A 235 -8.49 -17.94 19.77
N VAL A 236 -8.33 -16.65 19.47
CA VAL A 236 -7.13 -15.85 19.78
C VAL A 236 -7.51 -14.70 20.70
N THR A 237 -6.77 -14.59 21.81
CA THR A 237 -6.78 -13.38 22.65
C THR A 237 -5.71 -12.43 22.12
N VAL A 238 -6.06 -11.16 21.95
CA VAL A 238 -5.14 -10.11 21.52
C VAL A 238 -4.88 -9.20 22.73
N PRO A 239 -3.69 -9.29 23.37
CA PRO A 239 -3.31 -8.39 24.45
C PRO A 239 -3.36 -6.91 24.02
N GLU A 240 -3.60 -6.01 24.98
CA GLU A 240 -3.66 -4.55 24.70
C GLU A 240 -2.34 -3.99 24.14
N ASP A 241 -1.22 -4.61 24.50
CA ASP A 241 0.13 -4.24 24.09
C ASP A 241 0.67 -5.09 22.92
N ALA A 242 -0.16 -5.93 22.30
CA ALA A 242 0.27 -6.85 21.23
C ALA A 242 0.94 -6.15 20.03
N PHE A 243 0.62 -4.86 19.81
CA PHE A 243 1.18 -4.04 18.74
C PHE A 243 1.93 -2.82 19.28
N ALA A 244 2.37 -2.86 20.53
CA ALA A 244 3.16 -1.80 21.13
C ALA A 244 4.42 -1.53 20.32
N GLY A 245 4.62 -0.28 19.92
CA GLY A 245 5.77 0.13 19.12
C GLY A 245 5.74 -0.32 17.65
N LEU A 246 4.59 -0.78 17.13
CA LEU A 246 4.45 -1.10 15.70
C LEU A 246 4.56 0.16 14.82
N HIS A 247 3.97 1.26 15.26
CA HIS A 247 3.95 2.55 14.56
C HIS A 247 4.83 3.58 15.27
N LEU A 248 5.22 4.62 14.52
CA LEU A 248 5.95 5.76 15.04
C LEU A 248 5.14 6.52 16.09
N THR A 249 5.80 7.06 17.10
CA THR A 249 5.23 8.10 17.96
C THR A 249 5.40 9.48 17.32
N TRP A 250 4.65 10.49 17.77
CA TRP A 250 4.84 11.87 17.28
C TRP A 250 6.20 12.46 17.65
N GLU A 251 6.78 12.06 18.78
CA GLU A 251 8.16 12.41 19.13
C GLU A 251 9.16 11.83 18.12
N GLN A 252 8.99 10.57 17.74
CA GLN A 252 9.80 9.92 16.71
C GLN A 252 9.61 10.55 15.34
N VAL A 253 8.39 10.95 14.97
CA VAL A 253 8.13 11.70 13.73
C VAL A 253 8.91 13.01 13.72
N ARG A 254 8.88 13.81 14.80
CA ARG A 254 9.65 15.05 14.89
C ARG A 254 11.16 14.80 14.80
N PHE A 255 11.66 13.76 15.45
CA PHE A 255 13.07 13.35 15.34
C PHE A 255 13.44 13.01 13.88
N MET A 256 12.60 12.24 13.17
CA MET A 256 12.84 11.93 11.75
C MET A 256 12.86 13.19 10.87
N MET A 257 12.05 14.20 11.19
CA MET A 257 12.05 15.48 10.48
C MET A 257 13.34 16.26 10.66
N GLU A 258 13.86 16.33 11.89
CA GLU A 258 15.16 16.95 12.17
C GLU A 258 16.30 16.23 11.44
N ALA A 259 16.13 14.92 11.21
CA ALA A 259 17.03 14.08 10.43
C ALA A 259 16.85 14.19 8.91
N GLY A 260 15.95 15.05 8.41
CA GLY A 260 15.77 15.33 6.98
C GLY A 260 14.65 14.54 6.28
N ILE A 261 13.79 13.84 7.01
CA ILE A 261 12.61 13.17 6.43
C ILE A 261 11.45 14.15 6.35
N GLU A 262 10.86 14.29 5.16
CA GLU A 262 9.65 15.10 4.98
C GLU A 262 8.38 14.30 5.34
N ILE A 263 7.30 15.00 5.73
CA ILE A 263 6.05 14.36 6.17
C ILE A 263 4.91 14.70 5.20
N GLY A 264 4.15 13.68 4.80
CA GLY A 264 2.91 13.78 4.05
C GLY A 264 1.73 13.12 4.77
N ALA A 265 0.52 13.29 4.24
CA ALA A 265 -0.69 12.71 4.83
C ALA A 265 -1.13 11.40 4.12
N HIS A 266 -1.66 10.46 4.91
CA HIS A 266 -2.19 9.18 4.44
C HIS A 266 -3.58 8.85 5.03
N THR A 267 -4.45 9.86 5.15
CA THR A 267 -5.74 9.83 5.87
C THR A 267 -5.58 9.66 7.39
N GLN A 268 -6.70 9.63 8.13
CA GLN A 268 -6.66 9.43 9.59
C GLN A 268 -6.64 7.93 9.88
N SER A 269 -7.70 7.23 9.48
CA SER A 269 -7.96 5.84 9.85
C SER A 269 -7.60 4.82 8.76
N HIS A 270 -6.98 5.28 7.67
CA HIS A 270 -6.58 4.46 6.51
C HIS A 270 -7.75 3.72 5.79
N PRO A 271 -8.90 4.37 5.52
CA PRO A 271 -9.91 3.80 4.65
C PRO A 271 -9.51 3.95 3.18
N ILE A 272 -9.94 3.02 2.34
CA ILE A 272 -9.95 3.26 0.89
C ILE A 272 -11.03 4.30 0.63
N LEU A 273 -10.66 5.51 0.21
CA LEU A 273 -11.56 6.68 0.17
C LEU A 273 -12.80 6.47 -0.72
N THR A 274 -12.76 5.56 -1.69
CA THR A 274 -13.92 5.20 -2.52
C THR A 274 -14.86 4.16 -1.88
N ARG A 275 -14.57 3.72 -0.64
CA ARG A 275 -15.37 2.76 0.15
C ARG A 275 -16.06 3.40 1.36
N ILE A 276 -16.04 4.72 1.43
CA ILE A 276 -16.67 5.55 2.45
C ILE A 276 -17.48 6.67 1.81
N SER A 277 -18.31 7.36 2.59
CA SER A 277 -19.09 8.49 2.06
C SER A 277 -18.18 9.67 1.69
N PRO A 278 -18.59 10.54 0.75
CA PRO A 278 -17.84 11.76 0.43
C PRO A 278 -17.57 12.67 1.64
N GLU A 279 -18.51 12.76 2.58
CA GLU A 279 -18.38 13.53 3.82
C GLU A 279 -17.32 12.92 4.72
N GLN A 280 -17.29 11.59 4.85
CA GLN A 280 -16.25 10.89 5.60
C GLN A 280 -14.89 11.06 4.92
N ALA A 281 -14.81 10.95 3.59
CA ALA A 281 -13.57 11.15 2.85
C ALA A 281 -12.99 12.55 3.05
N ARG A 282 -13.83 13.60 3.06
CA ARG A 282 -13.39 14.96 3.39
C ARG A 282 -12.83 15.07 4.81
N ARG A 283 -13.48 14.44 5.79
CA ARG A 283 -12.98 14.42 7.19
C ARG A 283 -11.65 13.68 7.31
N GLU A 284 -11.51 12.53 6.67
CA GLU A 284 -10.27 11.74 6.62
C GLU A 284 -9.10 12.53 6.04
N VAL A 285 -9.35 13.25 4.94
CA VAL A 285 -8.32 14.06 4.26
C VAL A 285 -7.97 15.31 5.07
N ALA A 286 -8.96 16.10 5.48
CA ALA A 286 -8.71 17.36 6.19
C ALA A 286 -8.21 17.13 7.63
N GLY A 287 -8.73 16.11 8.31
CA GLY A 287 -8.36 15.77 9.68
C GLY A 287 -6.92 15.28 9.78
N SER A 288 -6.48 14.43 8.85
CA SER A 288 -5.08 13.96 8.84
C SER A 288 -4.09 15.08 8.59
N LYS A 289 -4.39 15.98 7.64
CA LYS A 289 -3.61 17.21 7.43
C LYS A 289 -3.52 18.04 8.71
N SER A 290 -4.68 18.39 9.28
CA SER A 290 -4.76 19.24 10.48
C SER A 290 -4.01 18.63 11.66
N ARG A 291 -4.12 17.30 11.86
CA ARG A 291 -3.42 16.61 12.93
C ARG A 291 -1.91 16.64 12.76
N ILE A 292 -1.41 16.36 11.55
CA ILE A 292 0.03 16.41 11.27
C ILE A 292 0.55 17.84 11.45
N GLU A 293 -0.11 18.84 10.86
CA GLU A 293 0.31 20.25 10.94
C GLU A 293 0.38 20.75 12.39
N ALA A 294 -0.54 20.30 13.26
CA ALA A 294 -0.51 20.60 14.69
C ALA A 294 0.67 19.95 15.44
N GLU A 295 1.14 18.79 15.01
CA GLU A 295 2.24 18.04 15.66
C GLU A 295 3.62 18.52 15.21
N ILE A 296 3.71 19.04 13.98
CA ILE A 296 4.98 19.41 13.35
C ILE A 296 5.17 20.91 13.12
N ASN A 297 4.12 21.72 13.29
CA ASN A 297 4.10 23.18 13.07
C ASN A 297 4.61 23.60 11.68
N ARG A 298 4.31 22.81 10.63
CA ARG A 298 4.67 23.07 9.24
C ARG A 298 3.54 22.64 8.31
N PRO A 299 3.34 23.31 7.16
CA PRO A 299 2.32 22.92 6.19
C PRO A 299 2.56 21.51 5.62
N VAL A 300 1.49 20.75 5.42
CA VAL A 300 1.52 19.43 4.79
C VAL A 300 0.85 19.50 3.42
N THR A 301 1.63 19.42 2.35
CA THR A 301 1.15 19.69 0.99
C THR A 301 1.12 18.47 0.08
N ALA A 302 1.54 17.31 0.59
CA ALA A 302 1.57 16.05 -0.15
C ALA A 302 0.69 14.98 0.49
N PHE A 303 0.05 14.17 -0.35
CA PHE A 303 -0.87 13.10 0.08
C PHE A 303 -0.58 11.77 -0.63
N ALA A 304 -0.74 10.64 0.05
CA ALA A 304 -0.78 9.33 -0.60
C ALA A 304 -2.17 8.72 -0.42
N TYR A 305 -2.76 8.12 -1.46
CA TYR A 305 -4.05 7.44 -1.33
C TYR A 305 -3.87 6.04 -0.70
N PRO A 306 -4.60 5.69 0.37
CA PRO A 306 -4.65 4.32 0.87
C PRO A 306 -5.01 3.34 -0.25
N ASN A 307 -4.20 2.28 -0.42
CA ASN A 307 -4.26 1.29 -1.51
C ASN A 307 -3.97 1.84 -2.93
N GLY A 308 -4.48 3.01 -3.30
CA GLY A 308 -4.03 3.79 -4.46
C GLY A 308 -4.16 3.13 -5.85
N LEU A 309 -5.04 2.14 -6.02
CA LEU A 309 -5.30 1.51 -7.33
C LEU A 309 -6.25 2.37 -8.19
N PRO A 310 -6.46 2.07 -9.49
CA PRO A 310 -7.30 2.90 -10.37
C PRO A 310 -8.72 3.21 -9.86
N ALA A 311 -9.28 2.34 -9.02
CA ALA A 311 -10.63 2.49 -8.45
C ALA A 311 -10.66 3.16 -7.07
N ASP A 312 -9.51 3.60 -6.55
CA ASP A 312 -9.35 4.09 -5.18
C ASP A 312 -9.15 5.60 -5.10
N PHE A 313 -9.08 6.26 -6.25
CA PHE A 313 -9.07 7.71 -6.39
C PHE A 313 -10.02 8.12 -7.52
N SER A 314 -10.52 9.35 -7.48
CA SER A 314 -11.49 9.86 -8.46
C SER A 314 -11.32 11.38 -8.62
N PRO A 315 -11.86 11.99 -9.69
CA PRO A 315 -11.85 13.44 -9.85
C PRO A 315 -12.45 14.20 -8.66
N ALA A 316 -13.50 13.64 -8.04
CA ALA A 316 -14.10 14.21 -6.83
C ALA A 316 -13.12 14.22 -5.64
N LEU A 317 -12.38 13.13 -5.43
CA LEU A 317 -11.36 13.04 -4.37
C LEU A 317 -10.18 13.99 -4.64
N GLN A 318 -9.75 14.11 -5.90
CA GLN A 318 -8.72 15.08 -6.28
C GLN A 318 -9.15 16.52 -6.01
N SER A 319 -10.44 16.84 -6.28
CA SER A 319 -11.00 18.15 -5.93
C SER A 319 -10.99 18.41 -4.42
N PHE A 320 -11.30 17.41 -3.59
CA PHE A 320 -11.24 17.55 -2.14
C PHE A 320 -9.82 17.76 -1.63
N LEU A 321 -8.83 17.06 -2.20
CA LEU A 321 -7.42 17.29 -1.87
C LEU A 321 -6.98 18.72 -2.20
N GLY A 322 -7.34 19.23 -3.38
CA GLY A 322 -7.07 20.62 -3.75
C GLY A 322 -7.74 21.63 -2.81
N GLN A 323 -9.00 21.41 -2.45
CA GLN A 323 -9.73 22.25 -1.48
C GLN A 323 -9.11 22.21 -0.08
N ALA A 324 -8.55 21.08 0.33
CA ALA A 324 -7.83 20.93 1.59
C ALA A 324 -6.40 21.51 1.55
N GLY A 325 -5.96 22.06 0.42
CA GLY A 325 -4.64 22.68 0.29
C GLY A 325 -3.48 21.69 0.10
N PHE A 326 -3.76 20.50 -0.44
CA PHE A 326 -2.71 19.64 -0.98
C PHE A 326 -2.35 20.10 -2.40
N GLU A 327 -1.09 19.93 -2.77
CA GLU A 327 -0.56 20.31 -4.09
C GLU A 327 -0.26 19.11 -4.97
N ILE A 328 0.09 17.97 -4.37
CA ILE A 328 0.35 16.72 -5.06
C ILE A 328 -0.22 15.52 -4.31
N ALA A 329 -0.55 14.46 -5.06
CA ALA A 329 -0.93 13.19 -4.48
C ALA A 329 -0.41 11.97 -5.25
N PHE A 330 -0.13 10.90 -4.50
CA PHE A 330 0.50 9.68 -5.00
C PHE A 330 -0.44 8.48 -4.98
N THR A 331 -0.45 7.74 -6.09
CA THR A 331 -1.16 6.48 -6.30
C THR A 331 -0.19 5.30 -6.19
N LEU A 332 -0.68 4.07 -6.34
CA LEU A 332 0.13 2.87 -6.57
C LEU A 332 0.02 2.37 -8.03
N LEU A 333 -0.37 3.25 -8.96
CA LEU A 333 -0.24 2.94 -10.39
C LEU A 333 1.24 2.74 -10.73
N PRO A 334 1.61 1.68 -11.48
CA PRO A 334 3.00 1.35 -11.70
C PRO A 334 3.68 2.28 -12.72
N GLY A 335 4.98 2.44 -12.52
CA GLY A 335 5.92 3.00 -13.49
C GLY A 335 6.35 4.43 -13.15
N PRO A 336 7.44 4.90 -13.78
CA PRO A 336 7.82 6.29 -13.69
C PRO A 336 6.85 7.17 -14.50
N THR A 337 6.68 8.43 -14.09
CA THR A 337 5.72 9.37 -14.68
C THR A 337 6.44 10.41 -15.54
N ARG A 338 5.91 10.79 -16.71
CA ARG A 338 6.54 11.86 -17.51
C ARG A 338 6.34 13.21 -16.81
N PRO A 339 7.30 14.15 -16.85
CA PRO A 339 7.14 15.47 -16.21
C PRO A 339 5.88 16.23 -16.66
N ALA A 340 5.54 16.19 -17.95
CA ALA A 340 4.30 16.78 -18.47
C ALA A 340 3.04 16.13 -17.87
N GLU A 341 3.06 14.81 -17.66
CA GLU A 341 1.96 14.08 -17.03
C GLU A 341 1.81 14.49 -15.56
N VAL A 342 2.92 14.60 -14.80
CA VAL A 342 2.91 15.10 -13.41
C VAL A 342 2.29 16.49 -13.32
N ARG A 343 2.63 17.41 -14.24
CA ARG A 343 2.04 18.76 -14.27
C ARG A 343 0.55 18.76 -14.59
N SER A 344 0.11 17.91 -15.52
CA SER A 344 -1.31 17.83 -15.91
C SER A 344 -2.19 17.10 -14.88
N ALA A 345 -1.59 16.23 -14.06
CA ALA A 345 -2.30 15.38 -13.10
C ALA A 345 -1.51 15.26 -11.78
N PRO A 346 -1.30 16.36 -11.04
CA PRO A 346 -0.45 16.38 -9.85
C PRO A 346 -1.03 15.54 -8.70
N PHE A 347 -2.33 15.24 -8.73
CA PHE A 347 -3.01 14.39 -7.75
C PHE A 347 -3.10 12.91 -8.16
N ALA A 348 -2.35 12.47 -9.18
CA ALA A 348 -2.35 11.09 -9.66
C ALA A 348 -0.92 10.58 -9.97
N ILE A 349 0.08 11.06 -9.24
CA ILE A 349 1.49 10.68 -9.45
C ILE A 349 1.66 9.17 -9.20
N ARG A 350 2.34 8.49 -10.13
CA ARG A 350 2.53 7.03 -10.11
C ARG A 350 3.70 6.65 -9.22
N ARG A 351 3.65 5.44 -8.64
CA ARG A 351 4.71 4.90 -7.79
C ARG A 351 5.05 3.46 -8.14
N ILE A 352 6.30 3.09 -7.93
CA ILE A 352 6.82 1.74 -8.09
C ILE A 352 6.78 1.07 -6.72
N LEU A 353 5.81 0.18 -6.52
CA LEU A 353 5.69 -0.60 -5.29
C LEU A 353 6.85 -1.61 -5.15
N ILE A 354 7.55 -1.51 -4.03
CA ILE A 354 8.64 -2.41 -3.64
C ILE A 354 8.13 -3.43 -2.63
N HIS A 355 8.46 -4.70 -2.86
CA HIS A 355 8.01 -5.83 -2.05
C HIS A 355 9.23 -6.67 -1.63
N HIS A 356 9.21 -7.29 -0.44
CA HIS A 356 10.35 -8.06 0.11
C HIS A 356 10.85 -9.23 -0.75
N ARG A 357 10.13 -9.57 -1.83
CA ARG A 357 10.50 -10.61 -2.80
C ARG A 357 11.30 -10.05 -3.97
N ASP A 358 11.42 -8.73 -4.08
CA ASP A 358 12.23 -8.07 -5.09
C ASP A 358 13.71 -8.24 -4.75
N THR A 359 14.37 -9.17 -5.45
CA THR A 359 15.84 -9.21 -5.45
C THR A 359 16.38 -7.94 -6.09
N LEU A 360 17.66 -7.61 -5.86
CA LEU A 360 18.27 -6.43 -6.48
C LEU A 360 18.11 -6.37 -8.02
N PRO A 361 18.25 -7.48 -8.78
CA PRO A 361 17.91 -7.49 -10.20
C PRO A 361 16.44 -7.18 -10.52
N HIS A 362 15.48 -7.69 -9.74
CA HIS A 362 14.05 -7.38 -9.95
C HIS A 362 13.76 -5.90 -9.63
N PHE A 363 14.35 -5.40 -8.55
CA PHE A 363 14.30 -3.98 -8.19
C PHE A 363 14.86 -3.11 -9.32
N ALA A 364 16.06 -3.41 -9.81
CA ALA A 364 16.66 -2.70 -10.94
C ALA A 364 15.74 -2.75 -12.16
N ALA A 365 15.27 -3.93 -12.57
CA ALA A 365 14.34 -4.04 -13.70
C ALA A 365 13.07 -3.17 -13.54
N LYS A 366 12.48 -3.11 -12.34
CA LYS A 366 11.31 -2.27 -12.03
C LYS A 366 11.61 -0.79 -12.17
N VAL A 367 12.66 -0.31 -11.51
CA VAL A 367 13.01 1.12 -11.40
C VAL A 367 13.54 1.68 -12.72
N MET A 368 14.18 0.85 -13.53
CA MET A 368 14.74 1.22 -14.84
C MET A 368 13.70 1.20 -15.97
N GLY A 369 12.43 0.90 -15.67
CA GLY A 369 11.33 0.94 -16.63
C GLY A 369 11.07 -0.37 -17.39
N GLY A 370 11.66 -1.49 -16.98
CA GLY A 370 11.46 -2.81 -17.59
C GLY A 370 9.99 -3.26 -17.70
N PRO A 371 9.11 -3.01 -16.70
CA PRO A 371 7.69 -3.32 -16.82
C PRO A 371 6.95 -2.62 -17.96
N ARG A 372 7.42 -1.42 -18.39
CA ARG A 372 6.86 -0.71 -19.55
C ARG A 372 7.43 -1.20 -20.88
N LEU A 373 8.71 -1.57 -20.94
CA LEU A 373 9.36 -2.03 -22.17
C LEU A 373 8.96 -3.45 -22.57
N LEU A 374 8.73 -4.33 -21.60
CA LEU A 374 8.36 -5.73 -21.85
C LEU A 374 6.84 -5.96 -21.88
N ASN A 375 6.03 -4.90 -21.84
CA ASN A 375 4.57 -5.00 -21.68
C ASN A 375 4.16 -5.90 -20.50
N LEU A 376 5.05 -6.01 -19.49
CA LEU A 376 4.84 -6.78 -18.26
C LEU A 376 3.93 -6.06 -17.25
N SER A 377 3.35 -4.93 -17.66
CA SER A 377 2.28 -4.25 -16.94
C SER A 377 1.04 -5.14 -16.85
N ARG A 378 0.90 -5.84 -15.72
CA ARG A 378 -0.34 -6.03 -14.96
C ARG A 378 -0.09 -6.85 -13.70
#